data_AF-A0A7S3TM76-F1
#
_entry.id   AF-A0A7S3TM76-F1
#
_cell.length_a   1.000
_cell.length_b   1.000
_cell.length_c   1.000
_cell.angle_alpha   90.00
_cell.angle_beta   90.00
_cell.angle_gamma   90.00
#
_symmetry.space_group_name_H-M   'P 1'
#
loop_
_entity.id
_entity.type
_entity.pdbx_description
1 polymer ?
#
loop_
_entity_poly.entity_id
_entity_poly.type
_entity_poly.pdbx_seq_one_letter_code
_entity_poly.pdbx_strand_id
1 'polypeptide(L)'
;RDEVTEARRATSFKREEHRWRAIDGINKAGEERAKRLQADPMIGRKNVSGQPYNIVSQDYDRTPAGAQLEHHDNMIRYRSKVREASLAMRNHLGFNPIIGQQTHGISLPPPPKPPTLALG
;
A
#
# COMPACT_ATOMS: atom_id res chain seq x y z
N ARG A 1 -62.76 -39.13 10.70
CA ARG A 1 -61.58 -39.60 9.92
C ARG A 1 -60.62 -38.43 9.63
N ASP A 2 -60.99 -37.20 9.98
CA ASP A 2 -60.34 -35.97 9.53
C ASP A 2 -59.26 -35.41 10.47
N GLU A 3 -59.33 -35.70 11.77
CA GLU A 3 -58.41 -35.16 12.79
C GLU A 3 -56.94 -35.54 12.56
N VAL A 4 -56.68 -36.77 12.10
CA VAL A 4 -55.32 -37.24 11.81
C VAL A 4 -54.72 -36.50 10.60
N THR A 5 -55.56 -36.23 9.60
CA THR A 5 -55.18 -35.43 8.42
C THR A 5 -54.93 -33.98 8.77
N GLU A 6 -55.76 -33.38 9.64
CA GLU A 6 -55.53 -32.02 10.11
C GLU A 6 -54.28 -31.91 10.98
N ALA A 7 -54.03 -32.87 11.87
CA ALA A 7 -52.81 -32.91 12.67
C ALA A 7 -51.54 -33.02 11.79
N ARG A 8 -51.59 -33.82 10.72
CA ARG A 8 -50.50 -33.90 9.73
C ARG A 8 -50.30 -32.59 8.95
N ARG A 9 -51.38 -31.89 8.60
CA ARG A 9 -51.26 -30.55 7.98
C ARG A 9 -50.68 -29.54 8.96
N ALA A 10 -51.15 -29.50 10.20
CA ALA A 10 -50.69 -28.57 11.23
C ALA A 10 -49.19 -28.77 11.55
N THR A 11 -48.72 -30.02 11.62
CA THR A 11 -47.29 -30.32 11.82
C THR A 11 -46.44 -29.94 10.63
N SER A 12 -46.92 -30.18 9.40
CA SER A 12 -46.22 -29.76 8.17
C SER A 12 -46.13 -28.24 8.08
N PHE A 13 -47.22 -27.53 8.42
CA PHE A 13 -47.26 -26.09 8.48
C PHE A 13 -46.25 -25.51 9.48
N LYS A 14 -46.21 -26.04 10.71
CA LYS A 14 -45.23 -25.60 11.73
C LYS A 14 -43.78 -25.82 11.31
N ARG A 15 -43.48 -26.94 10.64
CA ARG A 15 -42.14 -27.21 10.10
C ARG A 15 -41.75 -26.20 9.03
N GLU A 16 -42.68 -25.92 8.12
CA GLU A 16 -42.46 -24.98 7.03
C GLU A 16 -42.31 -23.54 7.55
N GLU A 17 -43.14 -23.14 8.51
CA GLU A 17 -43.02 -21.85 9.20
C GLU A 17 -41.66 -21.70 9.90
N HIS A 18 -41.21 -22.73 10.62
CA HIS A 18 -39.89 -22.71 11.26
C HIS A 18 -38.76 -22.59 10.24
N ARG A 19 -38.87 -23.31 9.11
CA ARG A 19 -37.91 -23.24 8.00
C ARG A 19 -37.83 -21.81 7.43
N TRP A 20 -38.98 -21.19 7.13
CA TRP A 20 -39.02 -19.83 6.61
C TRP A 20 -38.50 -18.80 7.60
N ARG A 21 -38.83 -18.91 8.89
CA ARG A 21 -38.27 -18.03 9.93
C ARG A 21 -36.75 -18.15 10.03
N ALA A 22 -36.21 -19.36 9.91
CA ALA A 22 -34.76 -19.56 9.92
C ALA A 22 -34.10 -18.92 8.69
N ILE A 23 -34.68 -19.07 7.50
CA ILE A 23 -34.19 -18.45 6.26
C ILE A 23 -34.23 -16.93 6.36
N ASP A 24 -35.34 -16.36 6.83
CA ASP A 24 -35.51 -14.92 6.99
C ASP A 24 -34.52 -14.34 8.02
N GLY A 25 -34.27 -15.08 9.12
CA GLY A 25 -33.25 -14.74 10.10
C GLY A 25 -31.84 -14.68 9.51
N ILE A 26 -31.47 -15.65 8.67
CA ILE A 26 -30.17 -15.67 7.98
C ILE A 26 -30.04 -14.49 7.00
N ASN A 27 -31.10 -14.21 6.23
CA ASN A 27 -31.10 -13.11 5.28
C ASN A 27 -30.95 -11.76 5.99
N LYS A 28 -31.74 -11.52 7.04
CA LYS A 28 -31.64 -10.31 7.87
C LYS A 28 -30.26 -10.14 8.47
N ALA A 29 -29.67 -11.21 9.02
CA ALA A 29 -28.31 -11.15 9.56
C ALA A 29 -27.27 -10.81 8.48
N GLY A 30 -27.44 -11.32 7.26
CA GLY A 30 -26.61 -10.97 6.11
C GLY A 30 -26.72 -9.49 5.72
N GLU A 31 -27.95 -8.97 5.64
CA GLU A 31 -28.22 -7.57 5.34
C GLU A 31 -27.67 -6.63 6.43
N GLU A 32 -27.85 -6.96 7.70
CA GLU A 32 -27.31 -6.19 8.82
C GLU A 32 -25.79 -6.17 8.82
N ARG A 33 -25.15 -7.31 8.52
CA ARG A 33 -23.70 -7.38 8.34
C ARG A 33 -23.25 -6.46 7.21
N ALA A 34 -23.90 -6.51 6.04
CA ALA A 34 -23.55 -5.67 4.91
C ALA A 34 -23.71 -4.17 5.24
N LYS A 35 -24.81 -3.78 5.88
CA LYS A 35 -25.05 -2.41 6.35
C LYS A 35 -23.97 -1.95 7.34
N ARG A 36 -23.58 -2.80 8.29
CA ARG A 36 -22.50 -2.50 9.23
C ARG A 36 -21.16 -2.30 8.51
N LEU A 37 -20.84 -3.18 7.56
CA LEU A 37 -19.60 -3.08 6.79
C LEU A 37 -19.55 -1.82 5.92
N GLN A 38 -20.69 -1.39 5.37
CA GLN A 38 -20.79 -0.16 4.60
C GLN A 38 -20.77 1.10 5.48
N ALA A 39 -21.30 1.01 6.70
CA ALA A 39 -21.33 2.13 7.64
C ALA A 39 -19.95 2.39 8.29
N ASP A 40 -19.09 1.38 8.40
CA ASP A 40 -17.75 1.54 8.97
C ASP A 40 -16.79 2.18 7.95
N PRO A 41 -16.34 3.44 8.17
CA PRO A 41 -15.44 4.14 7.26
C PRO A 41 -14.01 3.56 7.25
N MET A 42 -13.66 2.67 8.19
CA MET A 42 -12.40 1.94 8.17
C MET A 42 -12.45 0.71 7.27
N ILE A 43 -13.64 0.14 7.04
CA ILE A 43 -13.80 -1.04 6.19
C ILE A 43 -13.70 -0.62 4.73
N GLY A 44 -12.63 -1.06 4.06
CA GLY A 44 -12.33 -0.69 2.68
C GLY A 44 -11.33 0.47 2.53
N ARG A 45 -10.81 1.03 3.64
CA ARG A 45 -9.64 1.90 3.56
C ARG A 45 -8.45 1.10 3.01
N LYS A 46 -7.74 1.71 2.07
CA LYS A 46 -6.49 1.15 1.57
C LYS A 46 -5.48 1.10 2.71
N ASN A 47 -4.74 0.00 2.83
CA ASN A 47 -3.57 -0.05 3.70
C ASN A 47 -2.56 0.98 3.19
N VAL A 48 -2.14 1.89 4.07
CA VAL A 48 -1.14 2.92 3.77
C VAL A 48 0.18 2.50 4.42
N SER A 49 1.28 2.70 3.72
CA SER A 49 2.65 2.57 4.23
C SER A 49 2.88 3.54 5.39
N GLY A 50 3.79 3.19 6.30
CA GLY A 50 4.26 4.12 7.34
C GLY A 50 5.14 5.26 6.82
N GLN A 51 5.33 5.36 5.51
CA GLN A 51 6.16 6.34 4.82
C GLN A 51 5.39 6.87 3.61
N PRO A 52 5.62 8.13 3.19
CA PRO A 52 4.86 8.81 2.14
C PRO A 52 5.27 8.37 0.71
N TYR A 53 5.13 7.07 0.43
CA TYR A 53 5.32 6.47 -0.88
C TYR A 53 4.39 5.27 -1.06
N ASN A 54 4.03 4.95 -2.31
CA ASN A 54 3.21 3.80 -2.65
C ASN A 54 4.04 2.52 -2.67
N ILE A 55 3.71 1.53 -1.83
CA ILE A 55 4.45 0.25 -1.73
C ILE A 55 4.45 -0.52 -3.07
N VAL A 56 3.38 -0.41 -3.85
CA VAL A 56 3.21 -1.18 -5.09
C VAL A 56 3.89 -0.49 -6.26
N SER A 57 3.59 0.80 -6.50
CA SER A 57 4.18 1.53 -7.63
C SER A 57 5.56 2.11 -7.33
N GLN A 58 5.94 2.18 -6.06
CA GLN A 58 7.18 2.82 -5.55
C GLN A 58 7.25 4.32 -5.81
N ASP A 59 6.17 4.93 -6.31
CA ASP A 59 6.08 6.36 -6.50
C ASP A 59 5.95 7.07 -5.15
N TYR A 60 6.61 8.21 -5.00
CA TYR A 60 6.42 9.09 -3.86
C TYR A 60 5.02 9.71 -3.89
N ASP A 61 4.44 9.92 -2.71
CA ASP A 61 3.15 10.58 -2.61
C ASP A 61 3.26 12.04 -3.06
N ARG A 62 2.21 12.55 -3.73
CA ARG A 62 2.11 13.97 -4.13
C ARG A 62 1.76 14.87 -2.94
N THR A 63 2.51 14.73 -1.86
CA THR A 63 2.38 15.48 -0.62
C THR A 63 3.72 16.13 -0.27
N PRO A 64 3.74 17.18 0.56
CA PRO A 64 5.00 17.77 1.03
C PRO A 64 5.91 16.74 1.71
N ALA A 65 5.34 15.77 2.42
CA ALA A 65 6.08 14.69 3.07
C ALA A 65 6.72 13.75 2.02
N GLY A 66 6.01 13.40 0.95
CA GLY A 66 6.54 12.59 -0.14
C GLY A 66 7.68 13.29 -0.87
N ALA A 67 7.54 14.60 -1.13
CA ALA A 67 8.60 15.41 -1.74
C ALA A 67 9.86 15.52 -0.86
N GLN A 68 9.68 15.61 0.46
CA GLN A 68 10.80 15.59 1.42
C GLN A 68 11.52 14.23 1.42
N LEU A 69 10.76 13.13 1.41
CA LEU A 69 11.32 11.79 1.33
C LEU A 69 12.10 11.59 0.03
N GLU A 70 11.52 11.98 -1.11
CA GLU A 70 12.18 11.93 -2.42
C GLU A 70 13.51 12.70 -2.41
N HIS A 71 13.52 13.91 -1.87
CA HIS A 71 14.73 14.72 -1.78
C HIS A 71 15.79 14.07 -0.89
N HIS A 72 15.38 13.54 0.28
CA HIS A 72 16.26 12.82 1.18
C HIS A 72 16.95 11.63 0.50
N ASP A 73 16.18 10.81 -0.23
CA ASP A 73 16.68 9.64 -0.93
C ASP A 73 17.60 10.03 -2.09
N ASN A 74 17.23 11.06 -2.86
CA ASN A 74 18.08 11.60 -3.91
C ASN A 74 19.40 12.15 -3.35
N MET A 75 19.38 12.76 -2.17
CA MET A 75 20.59 13.20 -1.46
C MET A 75 21.47 12.03 -1.04
N ILE A 76 20.89 10.91 -0.59
CA ILE A 76 21.66 9.67 -0.32
C ILE A 76 22.36 9.19 -1.60
N ARG A 77 21.62 9.11 -2.72
CA ARG A 77 22.18 8.68 -4.02
C ARG A 77 23.33 9.59 -4.47
N TYR A 78 23.15 10.91 -4.35
CA TYR A 78 24.19 11.88 -4.64
C TYR A 78 25.45 11.65 -3.77
N ARG A 79 25.29 11.51 -2.44
CA ARG A 79 26.42 11.25 -1.54
C ARG A 79 27.17 9.96 -1.89
N SER A 80 26.44 8.91 -2.27
CA SER A 80 27.05 7.65 -2.72
C SER A 80 27.91 7.85 -3.96
N LYS A 81 27.45 8.65 -4.94
CA LYS A 81 28.24 8.98 -6.14
C LYS A 81 29.47 9.83 -5.86
N VAL A 82 29.34 10.81 -4.98
CA VAL A 82 30.50 11.61 -4.51
C VAL A 82 31.53 10.70 -3.83
N ARG A 83 31.08 9.77 -2.98
CA ARG A 83 31.96 8.81 -2.31
C ARG A 83 32.64 7.87 -3.30
N GLU A 84 31.89 7.34 -4.27
CA GLU A 84 32.42 6.49 -5.33
C GLU A 84 33.54 7.20 -6.10
N ALA A 85 33.32 8.45 -6.51
CA ALA A 85 34.33 9.25 -7.21
C ALA A 85 35.57 9.51 -6.35
N SER A 86 35.36 9.87 -5.07
CA SER A 86 36.45 10.09 -4.12
C SER A 86 37.28 8.84 -3.89
N LEU A 87 36.63 7.68 -3.72
CA LEU A 87 37.32 6.40 -3.51
C LEU A 87 38.09 5.97 -4.75
N ALA A 88 37.49 6.09 -5.94
CA ALA A 88 38.17 5.75 -7.19
C ALA A 88 39.45 6.59 -7.36
N MET A 89 39.36 7.91 -7.26
CA MET A 89 40.52 8.81 -7.40
C MET A 89 41.64 8.48 -6.41
N ARG A 90 41.29 8.14 -5.15
CA ARG A 90 42.28 7.77 -4.13
C ARG A 90 42.90 6.40 -4.36
N ASN A 91 42.13 5.43 -4.86
CA ASN A 91 42.61 4.07 -5.06
C ASN A 91 43.62 3.96 -6.20
N HIS A 92 43.38 4.70 -7.29
CA HIS A 92 44.19 4.56 -8.50
C HIS A 92 45.09 5.78 -8.76
N LEU A 93 45.10 6.79 -7.87
CA LEU A 93 45.95 7.99 -7.91
C LEU A 93 45.99 8.70 -9.28
N GLY A 94 44.87 8.67 -10.01
CA GLY A 94 44.78 9.26 -11.35
C GLY A 94 45.32 8.41 -12.51
N PHE A 95 45.63 7.12 -12.32
CA PHE A 95 46.06 6.21 -13.39
C PHE A 95 45.24 4.92 -13.42
N ASN A 96 45.01 4.34 -14.60
CA ASN A 96 44.41 3.02 -14.72
C ASN A 96 45.50 1.96 -14.47
N PRO A 97 45.37 1.09 -13.45
CA PRO A 97 46.43 0.14 -13.09
C PRO A 97 46.65 -0.98 -14.11
N ILE A 98 45.72 -1.19 -15.06
CA ILE A 98 45.82 -2.25 -16.06
C ILE A 98 46.53 -1.76 -17.33
N ILE A 99 46.24 -0.53 -17.76
CA ILE A 99 46.68 0.03 -19.05
C ILE A 99 47.75 1.13 -18.86
N GLY A 100 47.90 1.65 -17.64
CA GLY A 100 48.85 2.72 -17.30
C GLY A 100 48.44 4.12 -17.78
N GLN A 101 47.29 4.27 -18.42
CA GLN A 101 46.79 5.56 -18.91
C GLN A 101 46.26 6.43 -17.77
N GLN A 102 46.38 7.76 -17.93
CA GLN A 102 45.81 8.72 -16.99
C GLN A 102 44.28 8.60 -16.98
N THR A 103 43.68 8.49 -15.80
CA THR A 103 42.23 8.49 -15.64
C THR A 103 41.71 9.91 -15.47
N HIS A 104 40.56 10.19 -16.10
CA HIS A 104 39.88 11.47 -15.95
C HIS A 104 39.01 11.49 -14.69
N GLY A 105 38.76 12.69 -14.17
CA GLY A 105 37.86 12.89 -13.05
C GLY A 105 36.46 12.35 -13.36
N ILE A 106 35.87 11.62 -12.42
CA ILE A 106 34.51 11.09 -12.56
C ILE A 106 33.53 12.27 -12.52
N SER A 107 32.74 12.42 -13.57
CA SER A 107 31.69 13.45 -13.63
C SER A 107 30.63 13.18 -12.58
N LEU A 108 30.51 14.09 -11.61
CA LEU A 108 29.50 13.99 -10.57
C LEU A 108 28.15 14.56 -11.04
N PRO A 109 27.02 13.93 -10.68
CA PRO A 109 25.72 14.54 -10.90
C PRO A 109 25.60 15.82 -10.04
N PRO A 110 24.82 16.82 -10.48
CA PRO A 110 24.58 18.01 -9.65
C PRO A 110 23.84 17.64 -8.37
N PRO A 111 24.04 18.41 -7.28
CA PRO A 111 23.32 18.17 -6.02
C PRO A 111 21.81 18.31 -6.24
N PRO A 112 20.99 17.37 -5.72
CA PRO A 112 19.54 17.46 -5.75
C PRO A 112 19.05 18.78 -5.13
N LYS A 113 18.13 19.46 -5.80
CA LYS A 113 17.52 20.68 -5.27
C LYS A 113 16.47 20.31 -4.20
N PRO A 114 16.32 21.10 -3.13
CA PRO A 114 15.24 20.90 -2.18
C PRO A 114 13.89 21.06 -2.89
N PRO A 115 12.86 20.31 -2.46
CA PRO A 115 11.53 20.45 -3.03
C PRO A 115 11.04 21.86 -2.71
N THR A 116 10.49 22.55 -3.71
CA THR A 116 9.79 23.81 -3.47
C THR A 116 8.58 23.48 -2.61
N LEU A 117 8.60 23.88 -1.34
CA LEU A 117 7.43 23.83 -0.46
C LEU A 117 6.32 24.66 -1.10
N ALA A 118 5.46 24.04 -1.89
CA ALA A 118 4.17 24.61 -2.20
C ALA A 118 3.37 24.55 -0.90
N LEU A 119 3.48 25.61 -0.11
CA LEU A 119 2.46 25.97 0.88
C LEU A 119 1.17 26.19 0.08
N GLY A 120 0.28 25.20 0.10
CA GLY A 120 -1.00 25.22 -0.59
C GLY A 120 -1.70 23.88 -0.50
#